data_AF-A0A6J6EQ86-F1
#
_entry.id   AF-A0A6J6EQ86-F1
#
_cell.length_a   1.000
_cell.length_b   1.000
_cell.length_c   1.000
_cell.angle_alpha   90.00
_cell.angle_beta   90.00
_cell.angle_gamma   90.00
#
_symmetry.space_group_name_H-M   'P 1'
#
loop_
_entity.id
_entity.type
_entity.pdbx_description
1 polymer ?
#
loop_
_entity_poly.entity_id
_entity_poly.type
_entity_poly.pdbx_seq_one_letter_code
_entity_poly.pdbx_strand_id
1 'polypeptide(L)'
;MDLIATLKCADQPGIVHAMTKAVLACGGNIIENQQFTDLETNIFVMRTRFESDLDLAAATTTWNAELDKFNPDLKLRPTAQPLRALIMVSKESHCLRDLMYLRELEELNIEIPVVVSNHESLRDLVEAQNFKFEYIPTLDKVQAEKQLSQLMGQHAIDFVVLARYMQVLSAEFCRENAGKIINIHHSFLPGFKGAKPYHQAHQRGVKIIGATAHFVTADLDEGPIIEQDIGHITHSATAEDMIALGRDIERRVLSRAVKLYAEDKIFLVGNRTVVFN
;
A
#
# COMPACT_ATOMS: atom_id res chain seq x y z
N MET A 1 14.45 -11.48 18.91
CA MET A 1 13.46 -10.63 18.22
C MET A 1 13.42 -11.01 16.74
N ASP A 2 12.25 -10.99 16.12
CA ASP A 2 12.07 -11.15 14.67
C ASP A 2 11.98 -9.76 14.02
N LEU A 3 12.91 -9.45 13.13
CA LEU A 3 13.12 -8.14 12.52
C LEU A 3 13.03 -8.22 11.01
N ILE A 4 12.49 -7.17 10.38
CA ILE A 4 12.58 -6.93 8.93
C ILE A 4 13.48 -5.72 8.70
N ALA A 5 14.44 -5.89 7.81
CA ALA A 5 15.23 -4.81 7.26
C ALA A 5 14.96 -4.63 5.77
N THR A 6 14.80 -3.38 5.34
CA THR A 6 14.77 -3.01 3.93
C THR A 6 15.87 -2.03 3.62
N LEU A 7 16.54 -2.24 2.48
CA LEU A 7 17.60 -1.38 1.98
C LEU A 7 17.32 -1.03 0.53
N LYS A 8 17.46 0.25 0.18
CA LYS A 8 17.45 0.76 -1.19
C LYS A 8 18.63 1.71 -1.39
N CYS A 9 19.47 1.46 -2.39
CA CYS A 9 20.59 2.35 -2.73
C CYS A 9 21.00 2.22 -4.20
N ALA A 10 22.02 2.97 -4.62
CA ALA A 10 22.67 2.73 -5.90
C ALA A 10 23.44 1.40 -5.85
N ASP A 11 23.31 0.58 -6.89
CA ASP A 11 23.97 -0.72 -6.92
C ASP A 11 25.49 -0.58 -7.01
N GLN A 12 26.18 -1.41 -6.25
CA GLN A 12 27.63 -1.53 -6.21
C GLN A 12 28.05 -2.83 -5.50
N PRO A 13 29.26 -3.37 -5.80
CA PRO A 13 29.76 -4.56 -5.13
C PRO A 13 29.81 -4.41 -3.60
N GLY A 14 29.46 -5.49 -2.89
CA GLY A 14 29.64 -5.60 -1.44
C GLY A 14 28.41 -5.28 -0.59
N ILE A 15 27.30 -4.82 -1.17
CA ILE A 15 26.05 -4.53 -0.42
C ILE A 15 25.55 -5.78 0.31
N VAL A 16 25.37 -6.89 -0.42
CA VAL A 16 24.89 -8.17 0.17
C VAL A 16 25.84 -8.70 1.25
N HIS A 17 27.14 -8.56 1.03
CA HIS A 17 28.14 -8.97 2.02
C HIS A 17 28.03 -8.13 3.30
N ALA A 18 27.89 -6.81 3.18
CA ALA A 18 27.70 -5.94 4.33
C ALA A 18 26.38 -6.21 5.06
N MET A 19 25.29 -6.47 4.33
CA MET A 19 23.99 -6.81 4.91
C MET A 19 24.07 -8.10 5.74
N THR A 20 24.65 -9.15 5.18
CA THR A 20 24.80 -10.45 5.88
C THR A 20 25.77 -10.34 7.06
N LYS A 21 26.82 -9.52 6.94
CA LYS A 21 27.72 -9.19 8.06
C LYS A 21 27.01 -8.42 9.16
N ALA A 22 26.11 -7.49 8.83
CA ALA A 22 25.31 -6.75 9.81
C ALA A 22 24.37 -7.69 10.58
N VAL A 23 23.71 -8.63 9.90
CA VAL A 23 22.91 -9.68 10.56
C VAL A 23 23.77 -10.47 11.55
N LEU A 24 24.94 -10.95 11.11
CA LEU A 24 25.85 -11.71 11.98
C LEU A 24 26.35 -10.88 13.16
N ALA A 25 26.65 -9.60 12.97
CA ALA A 25 27.09 -8.70 14.04
C ALA A 25 25.99 -8.44 15.08
N CYS A 26 24.71 -8.59 14.69
CA CYS A 26 23.58 -8.63 15.60
C CYS A 26 23.40 -9.99 16.30
N GLY A 27 24.31 -10.96 16.08
CA GLY A 27 24.12 -12.34 16.55
C GLY A 27 22.94 -13.05 15.87
N GLY A 28 22.52 -12.54 14.71
CA GLY A 28 21.26 -12.93 14.10
C GLY A 28 21.35 -14.07 13.09
N ASN A 29 20.20 -14.64 12.78
CA ASN A 29 20.02 -15.65 11.75
C ASN A 29 18.99 -15.20 10.71
N ILE A 30 19.33 -15.31 9.43
CA ILE A 30 18.43 -14.95 8.33
C ILE A 30 17.32 -15.99 8.21
N ILE A 31 16.07 -15.53 8.19
CA ILE A 31 14.88 -16.35 7.95
C ILE A 31 14.42 -16.24 6.50
N GLU A 32 14.44 -15.02 5.96
CA GLU A 32 14.04 -14.73 4.57
C GLU A 32 14.96 -13.64 4.01
N ASN A 33 15.36 -13.78 2.75
CA ASN A 33 16.21 -12.80 2.10
C ASN A 33 15.94 -12.72 0.60
N GLN A 34 15.61 -11.53 0.11
CA GLN A 34 15.37 -11.25 -1.29
C GLN A 34 16.10 -9.98 -1.69
N GLN A 35 16.66 -9.97 -2.91
CA GLN A 35 17.38 -8.83 -3.47
C GLN A 35 17.12 -8.70 -4.96
N PHE A 36 17.18 -7.48 -5.46
CA PHE A 36 17.02 -7.18 -6.87
C PHE A 36 17.79 -5.92 -7.25
N THR A 37 18.49 -5.97 -8.39
CA THR A 37 19.05 -4.79 -9.04
C THR A 37 18.22 -4.49 -10.27
N ASP A 38 17.71 -3.27 -10.36
CA ASP A 38 17.20 -2.73 -11.61
C ASP A 38 18.37 -2.19 -12.45
N LEU A 39 18.70 -2.87 -13.54
CA LEU A 39 19.85 -2.52 -14.39
C LEU A 39 19.66 -1.20 -15.15
N GLU A 40 18.43 -0.75 -15.35
CA GLU A 40 18.13 0.50 -16.06
C GLU A 40 18.40 1.72 -15.17
N THR A 41 17.97 1.68 -13.91
CA THR A 41 18.16 2.77 -12.94
C THR A 41 19.43 2.63 -12.10
N ASN A 42 20.08 1.46 -12.13
CA ASN A 42 21.18 1.08 -11.24
C ASN A 42 20.78 1.20 -9.75
N ILE A 43 19.51 0.90 -9.43
CA ILE A 43 19.00 0.88 -8.06
C ILE A 43 18.98 -0.57 -7.57
N PHE A 44 19.61 -0.80 -6.43
CA PHE A 44 19.59 -2.05 -5.68
C PHE A 44 18.55 -1.96 -4.56
N VAL A 45 17.74 -3.00 -4.41
CA VAL A 45 16.78 -3.15 -3.32
C VAL A 45 16.91 -4.52 -2.67
N MET A 46 16.76 -4.58 -1.35
CA MET A 46 16.89 -5.80 -0.58
C MET A 46 15.97 -5.79 0.63
N ARG A 47 15.37 -6.94 0.91
CA ARG A 47 14.55 -7.19 2.09
C ARG A 47 15.09 -8.43 2.80
N THR A 48 15.39 -8.28 4.09
CA THR A 48 15.90 -9.36 4.92
C THR A 48 15.08 -9.45 6.19
N ARG A 49 14.42 -10.59 6.40
CA ARG A 49 13.82 -10.95 7.69
C ARG A 49 14.81 -11.83 8.45
N PHE A 50 15.10 -11.48 9.69
CA PHE A 50 16.08 -12.19 10.50
C PHE A 50 15.70 -12.16 11.98
N GLU A 51 16.16 -13.18 12.70
CA GLU A 51 16.08 -13.22 14.15
C GLU A 51 17.36 -12.64 14.76
N SER A 52 17.26 -11.97 15.91
CA SER A 52 18.40 -11.38 16.64
C SER A 52 18.11 -11.34 18.13
N ASP A 53 19.10 -11.60 18.98
CA ASP A 53 18.97 -11.48 20.44
C ASP A 53 19.11 -10.04 20.96
N LEU A 54 19.54 -9.11 20.10
CA LEU A 54 19.62 -7.70 20.44
C LEU A 54 18.23 -7.05 20.47
N ASP A 55 18.12 -5.95 21.23
CA ASP A 55 16.99 -5.03 21.10
C ASP A 55 17.08 -4.19 19.81
N LEU A 56 16.00 -3.48 19.48
CA LEU A 56 15.91 -2.74 18.22
C LEU A 56 16.93 -1.60 18.12
N ALA A 57 17.24 -0.93 19.23
CA ALA A 57 18.15 0.21 19.25
C ALA A 57 19.61 -0.24 19.03
N ALA A 58 20.02 -1.32 19.70
CA ALA A 58 21.32 -1.94 19.51
C ALA A 58 21.45 -2.53 18.09
N ALA A 59 20.42 -3.23 17.61
CA ALA A 59 20.40 -3.77 16.25
C ALA A 59 20.52 -2.66 15.21
N THR A 60 19.76 -1.56 15.34
CA THR A 60 19.81 -0.41 14.42
C THR A 60 21.21 0.21 14.38
N THR A 61 21.86 0.37 15.54
CA THR A 61 23.20 0.95 15.62
C THR A 61 24.23 0.09 14.87
N THR A 62 24.23 -1.22 15.12
CA THR A 62 25.09 -2.19 14.42
C THR A 62 24.80 -2.20 12.92
N TRP A 63 23.53 -2.13 12.56
CA TRP A 63 23.06 -2.16 11.17
C TRP A 63 23.55 -0.96 10.36
N ASN A 64 23.37 0.24 10.89
CA ASN A 64 23.83 1.49 10.27
C ASN A 64 25.35 1.49 10.11
N ALA A 65 26.10 1.06 11.13
CA ALA A 65 27.57 1.04 11.08
C ALA A 65 28.14 0.25 9.89
N GLU A 66 27.49 -0.83 9.46
CA GLU A 66 27.94 -1.64 8.32
C GLU A 66 27.46 -1.11 6.96
N LEU A 67 26.31 -0.42 6.92
CA LEU A 67 25.56 -0.11 5.70
C LEU A 67 25.57 1.37 5.31
N ASP A 68 25.85 2.30 6.22
CA ASP A 68 25.85 3.75 5.96
C ASP A 68 26.79 4.15 4.83
N LYS A 69 27.88 3.39 4.62
CA LYS A 69 28.83 3.59 3.52
C LYS A 69 28.21 3.50 2.12
N PHE A 70 27.04 2.86 1.98
CA PHE A 70 26.29 2.78 0.71
C PHE A 70 25.28 3.92 0.54
N ASN A 71 25.16 4.81 1.54
CA ASN A 71 24.14 5.86 1.62
C ASN A 71 22.71 5.36 1.30
N PRO A 72 22.23 4.28 1.95
CA PRO A 72 20.94 3.68 1.65
C PRO A 72 19.75 4.45 2.26
N ASP A 73 18.59 4.32 1.65
CA ASP A 73 17.32 4.38 2.38
C ASP A 73 17.16 3.05 3.13
N LEU A 74 17.31 3.11 4.45
CA LEU A 74 17.40 1.96 5.33
C LEU A 74 16.29 2.02 6.36
N LYS A 75 15.57 0.90 6.52
CA LYS A 75 14.58 0.73 7.57
C LYS A 75 14.81 -0.59 8.27
N LEU A 76 14.65 -0.59 9.59
CA LEU A 76 14.68 -1.76 10.44
C LEU A 76 13.52 -1.66 11.42
N ARG A 77 12.69 -2.70 11.49
CA ARG A 77 11.59 -2.76 12.45
C ARG A 77 11.28 -4.19 12.87
N PRO A 78 10.62 -4.40 14.03
CA PRO A 78 10.05 -5.69 14.39
C PRO A 78 9.00 -6.13 13.37
N THR A 79 9.05 -7.40 12.97
CA THR A 79 8.09 -8.01 12.04
C THR A 79 6.66 -7.89 12.56
N ALA A 80 6.48 -8.09 13.86
CA ALA A 80 5.19 -8.06 14.54
C ALA A 80 4.64 -6.63 14.78
N GLN A 81 5.42 -5.57 14.53
CA GLN A 81 4.92 -4.21 14.70
C GLN A 81 3.95 -3.87 13.54
N PRO A 82 2.66 -3.60 13.81
CA PRO A 82 1.73 -3.23 12.76
C PRO A 82 2.00 -1.81 12.25
N LEU A 83 1.72 -1.58 10.97
CA LEU A 83 1.69 -0.22 10.41
C LEU A 83 0.30 0.42 10.61
N ARG A 84 0.26 1.71 10.86
CA ARG A 84 -0.94 2.48 11.14
C ARG A 84 -1.51 3.06 9.85
N ALA A 85 -2.61 2.46 9.37
CA ALA A 85 -3.27 2.81 8.13
C ALA A 85 -4.43 3.79 8.36
N LEU A 86 -4.44 4.91 7.63
CA LEU A 86 -5.63 5.74 7.47
C LEU A 86 -6.45 5.20 6.30
N ILE A 87 -7.67 4.72 6.53
CA ILE A 87 -8.55 4.28 5.45
C ILE A 87 -9.50 5.42 5.06
N MET A 88 -9.52 5.78 3.79
CA MET A 88 -10.42 6.78 3.22
C MET A 88 -11.46 6.12 2.32
N VAL A 89 -12.73 6.49 2.50
CA VAL A 89 -13.87 5.91 1.75
C VAL A 89 -14.84 6.98 1.28
N SER A 90 -15.57 6.71 0.20
CA SER A 90 -16.75 7.51 -0.16
C SER A 90 -18.04 6.77 0.23
N LYS A 91 -18.79 6.24 -0.74
CA LYS A 91 -20.09 5.57 -0.46
C LYS A 91 -20.03 4.05 -0.60
N GLU A 92 -19.01 3.53 -1.27
CA GLU A 92 -18.87 2.10 -1.54
C GLU A 92 -18.10 1.44 -0.38
N SER A 93 -18.64 0.32 0.13
CA SER A 93 -18.11 -0.31 1.36
C SER A 93 -17.33 -1.60 1.14
N HIS A 94 -17.32 -2.18 -0.06
CA HIS A 94 -16.78 -3.52 -0.30
C HIS A 94 -15.29 -3.63 0.04
N CYS A 95 -14.46 -2.67 -0.38
CA CYS A 95 -13.04 -2.65 -0.04
C CYS A 95 -12.81 -2.41 1.46
N LEU A 96 -13.55 -1.48 2.07
CA LEU A 96 -13.45 -1.19 3.51
C LEU A 96 -13.79 -2.43 4.35
N ARG A 97 -14.90 -3.11 4.03
CA ARG A 97 -15.34 -4.32 4.72
C ARG A 97 -14.30 -5.43 4.65
N ASP A 98 -13.66 -5.60 3.50
CA ASP A 98 -12.62 -6.62 3.30
C ASP A 98 -11.38 -6.33 4.17
N LEU A 99 -10.91 -5.09 4.18
CA LEU A 99 -9.76 -4.68 5.01
C LEU A 99 -10.04 -4.85 6.52
N MET A 100 -11.23 -4.46 6.98
CA MET A 100 -11.61 -4.64 8.40
C MET A 100 -11.75 -6.13 8.75
N TYR A 101 -12.31 -6.94 7.85
CA TYR A 101 -12.44 -8.39 8.04
C TYR A 101 -11.07 -9.08 8.12
N LEU A 102 -10.15 -8.80 7.19
CA LEU A 102 -8.81 -9.38 7.22
C LEU A 102 -8.00 -8.92 8.44
N ARG A 103 -8.22 -7.69 8.90
CA ARG A 103 -7.64 -7.20 10.16
C ARG A 103 -8.20 -7.95 11.36
N GLU A 104 -9.51 -8.24 11.40
CA GLU A 104 -10.14 -9.03 12.46
C GLU A 104 -9.58 -10.46 12.52
N LEU A 105 -9.26 -11.06 11.37
CA LEU A 105 -8.62 -12.36 11.27
C LEU A 105 -7.10 -12.35 11.56
N GLU A 106 -6.51 -11.19 11.87
CA GLU A 106 -5.06 -11.01 12.01
C GLU A 106 -4.26 -11.39 10.73
N GLU A 107 -4.92 -11.41 9.57
CA GLU A 107 -4.30 -11.71 8.27
C GLU A 107 -3.64 -10.48 7.62
N LEU A 108 -3.89 -9.31 8.18
CA LEU A 108 -3.38 -8.01 7.76
C LEU A 108 -2.73 -7.30 8.96
N ASN A 109 -1.39 -7.23 8.97
CA ASN A 109 -0.61 -6.66 10.07
C ASN A 109 -0.63 -5.11 10.06
N ILE A 110 -1.83 -4.56 10.25
CA ILE A 110 -2.07 -3.12 10.32
C ILE A 110 -2.96 -2.76 11.50
N GLU A 111 -2.81 -1.52 11.95
CA GLU A 111 -3.81 -0.85 12.78
C GLU A 111 -4.61 0.10 11.89
N ILE A 112 -5.90 0.28 12.21
CA ILE A 112 -6.77 1.25 11.54
C ILE A 112 -7.22 2.25 12.61
N PRO A 113 -6.43 3.30 12.92
CA PRO A 113 -6.76 4.22 14.01
C PRO A 113 -8.01 5.04 13.74
N VAL A 114 -8.31 5.31 12.46
CA VAL A 114 -9.47 6.09 12.03
C VAL A 114 -9.79 5.80 10.56
N VAL A 115 -11.09 5.78 10.26
CA VAL A 115 -11.63 5.77 8.89
C VAL A 115 -12.17 7.16 8.59
N VAL A 116 -11.74 7.75 7.48
CA VAL A 116 -12.24 9.05 7.01
C VAL A 116 -13.20 8.87 5.84
N SER A 117 -14.28 9.64 5.82
CA SER A 117 -15.14 9.74 4.64
C SER A 117 -15.56 11.16 4.32
N ASN A 118 -15.76 11.42 3.04
CA ASN A 118 -16.44 12.62 2.55
C ASN A 118 -17.98 12.49 2.54
N HIS A 119 -18.52 11.41 3.12
CA HIS A 119 -19.95 11.15 3.30
C HIS A 119 -20.23 10.48 4.65
N GLU A 120 -21.40 10.71 5.23
CA GLU A 120 -21.84 10.05 6.47
C GLU A 120 -22.33 8.60 6.28
N SER A 121 -22.52 8.16 5.04
CA SER A 121 -23.25 6.92 4.70
C SER A 121 -22.64 5.63 5.25
N LEU A 122 -21.36 5.62 5.61
CA LEU A 122 -20.66 4.45 6.13
C LEU A 122 -20.34 4.55 7.62
N ARG A 123 -20.80 5.60 8.33
CA ARG A 123 -20.54 5.77 9.77
C ARG A 123 -21.02 4.58 10.58
N ASP A 124 -22.30 4.22 10.47
CA ASP A 124 -22.91 3.12 11.24
C ASP A 124 -22.16 1.80 11.02
N LEU A 125 -21.68 1.55 9.80
CA LEU A 125 -20.91 0.36 9.46
C LEU A 125 -19.57 0.33 10.22
N VAL A 126 -18.86 1.45 10.24
CA VAL A 126 -17.53 1.59 10.87
C VAL A 126 -17.64 1.55 12.38
N GLU A 127 -18.55 2.33 12.95
CA GLU A 127 -18.75 2.44 14.40
C GLU A 127 -19.31 1.15 15.00
N ALA A 128 -20.15 0.39 14.27
CA ALA A 128 -20.63 -0.93 14.70
C ALA A 128 -19.51 -1.97 14.88
N GLN A 129 -18.36 -1.76 14.24
CA GLN A 129 -17.16 -2.59 14.40
C GLN A 129 -16.12 -1.96 15.35
N ASN A 130 -16.52 -0.93 16.12
CA ASN A 130 -15.69 -0.22 17.08
C ASN A 130 -14.48 0.54 16.48
N PHE A 131 -14.52 0.86 15.18
CA PHE A 131 -13.54 1.76 14.57
C PHE A 131 -13.97 3.22 14.71
N LYS A 132 -13.00 4.14 14.82
CA LYS A 132 -13.27 5.57 14.81
C LYS A 132 -13.63 6.02 13.40
N PHE A 133 -14.71 6.78 13.25
CA PHE A 133 -15.13 7.39 11.99
C PHE A 133 -15.02 8.92 12.04
N GLU A 134 -14.40 9.51 11.03
CA GLU A 134 -14.27 10.96 10.88
C GLU A 134 -14.90 11.41 9.56
N TYR A 135 -15.82 12.37 9.65
CA TYR A 135 -16.45 12.97 8.46
C TYR A 135 -15.71 14.25 8.07
N ILE A 136 -15.08 14.24 6.89
CA ILE A 136 -14.36 15.38 6.33
C ILE A 136 -14.98 15.75 4.98
N PRO A 137 -15.87 16.75 4.92
CA PRO A 137 -16.48 17.18 3.66
C PRO A 137 -15.44 17.83 2.73
N THR A 138 -15.58 17.60 1.42
CA THR A 138 -14.61 18.06 0.41
C THR A 138 -15.06 19.27 -0.41
N LEU A 139 -16.03 20.05 0.11
CA LEU A 139 -16.47 21.30 -0.53
C LEU A 139 -15.30 22.31 -0.65
N ASP A 140 -14.49 22.41 0.40
CA ASP A 140 -13.20 23.09 0.38
C ASP A 140 -12.08 22.05 0.47
N LYS A 141 -11.47 21.75 -0.68
CA LYS A 141 -10.42 20.73 -0.80
C LYS A 141 -9.17 21.07 0.02
N VAL A 142 -8.76 22.34 0.06
CA VAL A 142 -7.55 22.76 0.79
C VAL A 142 -7.77 22.59 2.29
N GLN A 143 -8.95 22.99 2.78
CA GLN A 143 -9.30 22.79 4.17
C GLN A 143 -9.41 21.30 4.53
N ALA A 144 -10.04 20.49 3.67
CA ALA A 144 -10.18 19.04 3.88
C ALA A 144 -8.81 18.35 3.96
N GLU A 145 -7.89 18.66 3.06
CA GLU A 145 -6.54 18.08 3.05
C GLU A 145 -5.70 18.55 4.25
N LYS A 146 -5.86 19.80 4.69
CA LYS A 146 -5.24 20.27 5.94
C LYS A 146 -5.73 19.49 7.16
N GLN A 147 -7.03 19.20 7.24
CA GLN A 147 -7.60 18.37 8.31
C GLN A 147 -7.09 16.93 8.24
N LEU A 148 -6.98 16.36 7.03
CA LEU A 148 -6.38 15.04 6.82
C LEU A 148 -4.94 14.99 7.34
N SER A 149 -4.09 15.95 6.97
CA SER A 149 -2.69 15.99 7.45
C SER A 149 -2.59 16.14 8.97
N GLN A 150 -3.49 16.91 9.60
CA GLN A 150 -3.55 17.01 11.06
C GLN A 150 -3.94 15.68 11.72
N LEU A 151 -4.95 15.00 11.17
CA LEU A 151 -5.41 13.71 11.65
C LEU A 151 -4.31 12.64 11.50
N MET A 152 -3.59 12.65 10.38
CA MET A 152 -2.45 11.78 10.14
C MET A 152 -1.36 11.95 11.20
N GLY A 153 -1.02 13.20 11.54
CA GLY A 153 -0.07 13.50 12.61
C GLY A 153 -0.56 13.05 14.00
N GLN A 154 -1.81 13.35 14.35
CA GLN A 154 -2.41 12.97 15.65
C GLN A 154 -2.44 11.47 15.87
N HIS A 155 -2.72 10.71 14.81
CA HIS A 155 -2.82 9.26 14.86
C HIS A 155 -1.52 8.56 14.48
N ALA A 156 -0.41 9.27 14.25
CA ALA A 156 0.86 8.71 13.78
C ALA A 156 0.66 7.73 12.61
N ILE A 157 -0.02 8.19 11.56
CA ILE A 157 -0.35 7.38 10.39
C ILE A 157 0.92 7.14 9.55
N ASP A 158 1.17 5.87 9.24
CA ASP A 158 2.31 5.45 8.40
C ASP A 158 1.96 5.56 6.91
N PHE A 159 0.74 5.20 6.54
CA PHE A 159 0.26 5.23 5.15
C PHE A 159 -1.26 5.37 5.04
N VAL A 160 -1.73 5.74 3.85
CA VAL A 160 -3.12 6.00 3.51
C VAL A 160 -3.62 4.98 2.48
N VAL A 161 -4.85 4.50 2.67
CA VAL A 161 -5.54 3.60 1.76
C VAL A 161 -6.81 4.25 1.24
N LEU A 162 -6.86 4.51 -0.07
CA LEU A 162 -8.07 5.00 -0.74
C LEU A 162 -8.95 3.81 -1.12
N ALA A 163 -9.78 3.36 -0.19
CA ALA A 163 -10.73 2.27 -0.39
C ALA A 163 -11.98 2.79 -1.12
N ARG A 164 -11.84 3.03 -2.44
CA ARG A 164 -12.87 3.65 -3.30
C ARG A 164 -13.26 5.05 -2.83
N TYR A 165 -12.24 5.83 -2.44
CA TYR A 165 -12.39 7.27 -2.20
C TYR A 165 -12.42 8.00 -3.54
N MET A 166 -13.51 8.71 -3.82
CA MET A 166 -13.80 9.23 -5.16
C MET A 166 -13.35 10.67 -5.38
N GLN A 167 -12.72 11.32 -4.39
CA GLN A 167 -12.22 12.69 -4.53
C GLN A 167 -10.75 12.67 -4.94
N VAL A 168 -10.42 13.46 -5.95
CA VAL A 168 -9.04 13.64 -6.41
C VAL A 168 -8.26 14.43 -5.38
N LEU A 169 -7.15 13.89 -4.88
CA LEU A 169 -6.22 14.56 -3.98
C LEU A 169 -5.42 15.65 -4.71
N SER A 170 -4.90 16.66 -4.02
CA SER A 170 -4.08 17.71 -4.63
C SER A 170 -2.69 17.17 -4.96
N ALA A 171 -2.06 17.76 -5.97
CA ALA A 171 -0.68 17.44 -6.31
C ALA A 171 0.28 17.71 -5.14
N GLU A 172 -0.03 18.69 -4.28
CA GLU A 172 0.75 18.98 -3.07
C GLU A 172 0.65 17.85 -2.05
N PHE A 173 -0.57 17.44 -1.70
CA PHE A 173 -0.82 16.34 -0.78
C PHE A 173 -0.19 15.02 -1.29
N CYS A 174 -0.28 14.74 -2.59
CA CYS A 174 0.36 13.56 -3.18
C CYS A 174 1.90 13.60 -3.08
N ARG A 175 2.53 14.78 -3.25
CA ARG A 175 4.00 14.91 -3.14
C ARG A 175 4.50 14.75 -1.72
N GLU A 176 3.80 15.33 -0.74
CA GLU A 176 4.15 15.23 0.68
C GLU A 176 4.06 13.77 1.19
N ASN A 177 3.19 12.97 0.58
CA ASN A 177 2.93 11.58 0.94
C ASN A 177 3.34 10.60 -0.16
N ALA A 178 4.35 10.95 -0.96
CA ALA A 178 4.84 10.11 -2.04
C ALA A 178 5.25 8.72 -1.52
N GLY A 179 4.74 7.67 -2.17
CA GLY A 179 4.97 6.28 -1.76
C GLY A 179 4.25 5.85 -0.47
N LYS A 180 3.30 6.65 0.02
CA LYS A 180 2.51 6.36 1.23
C LYS A 180 1.00 6.36 1.01
N ILE A 181 0.52 6.55 -0.22
CA ILE A 181 -0.91 6.50 -0.52
C ILE A 181 -1.16 5.39 -1.54
N ILE A 182 -1.94 4.38 -1.16
CA ILE A 182 -2.35 3.27 -2.02
C ILE A 182 -3.79 3.52 -2.47
N ASN A 183 -4.05 3.41 -3.76
CA ASN A 183 -5.39 3.51 -4.34
C ASN A 183 -5.79 2.22 -5.04
N ILE A 184 -7.10 1.97 -5.12
CA ILE A 184 -7.69 0.93 -5.98
C ILE A 184 -8.46 1.58 -7.12
N HIS A 185 -8.03 1.30 -8.34
CA HIS A 185 -8.72 1.69 -9.55
C HIS A 185 -9.47 0.47 -10.13
N HIS A 186 -10.73 0.68 -10.52
CA HIS A 186 -11.68 -0.36 -10.94
C HIS A 186 -11.47 -0.88 -12.36
N SER A 187 -10.42 -0.42 -13.03
CA SER A 187 -10.05 -0.84 -14.37
C SER A 187 -8.66 -1.46 -14.34
N PHE A 188 -8.45 -2.41 -15.24
CA PHE A 188 -7.13 -2.90 -15.59
C PHE A 188 -6.43 -1.79 -16.38
N LEU A 189 -5.52 -1.06 -15.74
CA LEU A 189 -4.83 0.04 -16.37
C LEU A 189 -3.79 -0.49 -17.38
N PRO A 190 -3.69 0.11 -18.59
CA PRO A 190 -4.50 1.21 -19.13
C PRO A 190 -5.82 0.73 -19.77
N GLY A 191 -6.98 1.05 -19.17
CA GLY A 191 -8.30 0.65 -19.68
C GLY A 191 -9.45 1.49 -19.10
N PHE A 192 -10.50 1.71 -19.91
CA PHE A 192 -11.76 2.45 -19.63
C PHE A 192 -11.66 3.62 -18.63
N LYS A 193 -11.30 4.82 -19.14
CA LYS A 193 -11.35 6.08 -18.38
C LYS A 193 -12.79 6.63 -18.30
N GLY A 194 -13.09 7.40 -17.26
CA GLY A 194 -14.33 8.18 -17.15
C GLY A 194 -15.49 7.46 -16.45
N ALA A 195 -16.71 7.98 -16.61
CA ALA A 195 -17.89 7.52 -15.87
C ALA A 195 -18.42 6.16 -16.37
N LYS A 196 -19.02 5.38 -15.46
CA LYS A 196 -19.65 4.07 -15.73
C LYS A 196 -18.75 3.08 -16.51
N PRO A 197 -17.54 2.79 -16.00
CA PRO A 197 -16.54 1.91 -16.63
C PRO A 197 -17.11 0.55 -17.04
N TYR A 198 -17.88 -0.10 -16.16
CA TYR A 198 -18.46 -1.43 -16.42
C TYR A 198 -19.55 -1.41 -17.50
N HIS A 199 -20.25 -0.29 -17.69
CA HIS A 199 -21.20 -0.16 -18.81
C HIS A 199 -20.46 -0.04 -20.15
N GLN A 200 -19.34 0.71 -20.17
CA GLN A 200 -18.49 0.80 -21.35
C GLN A 200 -17.88 -0.57 -21.69
N ALA A 201 -17.41 -1.31 -20.66
CA ALA A 201 -16.89 -2.67 -20.81
C ALA A 201 -17.94 -3.64 -21.38
N HIS A 202 -19.18 -3.59 -20.86
CA HIS A 202 -20.31 -4.36 -21.38
C HIS A 202 -20.62 -4.00 -22.84
N GLN A 203 -20.77 -2.71 -23.15
CA GLN A 203 -21.04 -2.24 -24.51
C GLN A 203 -19.93 -2.64 -25.50
N ARG A 204 -18.68 -2.63 -25.05
CA ARG A 204 -17.51 -3.03 -25.85
C ARG A 204 -17.40 -4.55 -26.03
N GLY A 205 -18.14 -5.33 -25.24
CA GLY A 205 -18.19 -6.79 -25.29
C GLY A 205 -16.92 -7.46 -24.79
N VAL A 206 -16.21 -6.86 -23.82
CA VAL A 206 -14.93 -7.39 -23.31
C VAL A 206 -15.11 -8.79 -22.70
N LYS A 207 -13.99 -9.52 -22.57
CA LYS A 207 -13.96 -10.89 -22.01
C LYS A 207 -13.22 -10.97 -20.69
N ILE A 208 -12.65 -9.84 -20.27
CA ILE A 208 -11.96 -9.65 -19.01
C ILE A 208 -12.31 -8.26 -18.48
N ILE A 209 -12.50 -8.17 -17.18
CA ILE A 209 -12.46 -6.92 -16.41
C ILE A 209 -11.39 -7.09 -15.33
N GLY A 210 -10.91 -6.01 -14.72
CA GLY A 210 -9.86 -6.11 -13.72
C GLY A 210 -9.75 -4.87 -12.87
N ALA A 211 -8.92 -4.93 -11.84
CA ALA A 211 -8.63 -3.81 -10.98
C ALA A 211 -7.12 -3.66 -10.80
N THR A 212 -6.70 -2.44 -10.48
CA THR A 212 -5.29 -2.08 -10.31
C THR A 212 -5.11 -1.37 -8.98
N ALA A 213 -4.31 -1.93 -8.09
CA ALA A 213 -3.80 -1.20 -6.93
C ALA A 213 -2.49 -0.52 -7.29
N HIS A 214 -2.34 0.76 -6.95
CA HIS A 214 -1.17 1.55 -7.30
C HIS A 214 -0.89 2.63 -6.25
N PHE A 215 0.34 3.12 -6.22
CA PHE A 215 0.65 4.33 -5.47
C PHE A 215 0.03 5.56 -6.13
N VAL A 216 -0.48 6.49 -5.33
CA VAL A 216 -1.01 7.76 -5.85
C VAL A 216 0.14 8.72 -6.12
N THR A 217 0.09 9.40 -7.25
CA THR A 217 0.99 10.49 -7.64
C THR A 217 0.16 11.73 -7.99
N ALA A 218 0.81 12.81 -8.43
CA ALA A 218 0.12 13.99 -8.94
C ALA A 218 -0.61 13.72 -10.27
N ASP A 219 -0.17 12.69 -11.02
CA ASP A 219 -0.79 12.25 -12.26
C ASP A 219 -1.89 11.22 -11.96
N LEU A 220 -3.13 11.60 -12.28
CA LEU A 220 -4.32 10.84 -11.91
C LEU A 220 -4.31 9.43 -12.54
N ASP A 221 -4.42 8.40 -11.70
CA ASP A 221 -4.46 6.98 -12.09
C ASP A 221 -3.21 6.50 -12.87
N GLU A 222 -2.05 7.17 -12.73
CA GLU A 222 -0.83 6.85 -13.49
C GLU A 222 0.38 6.52 -12.59
N GLY A 223 0.16 6.39 -11.29
CA GLY A 223 1.24 6.08 -10.36
C GLY A 223 1.72 4.61 -10.43
N PRO A 224 2.86 4.30 -9.79
CA PRO A 224 3.48 2.97 -9.84
C PRO A 224 2.51 1.86 -9.38
N ILE A 225 2.26 0.91 -10.28
CA ILE A 225 1.38 -0.24 -10.05
C ILE A 225 1.98 -1.17 -8.99
N ILE A 226 1.18 -1.62 -8.03
CA ILE A 226 1.56 -2.57 -6.98
C ILE A 226 1.04 -3.97 -7.30
N GLU A 227 -0.24 -4.06 -7.65
CA GLU A 227 -0.93 -5.34 -7.85
C GLU A 227 -2.06 -5.18 -8.88
N GLN A 228 -2.29 -6.23 -9.67
CA GLN A 228 -3.37 -6.29 -10.63
C GLN A 228 -3.98 -7.69 -10.67
N ASP A 229 -5.30 -7.76 -10.82
CA ASP A 229 -5.99 -9.02 -11.04
C ASP A 229 -7.15 -8.81 -12.01
N ILE A 230 -7.62 -9.92 -12.60
CA ILE A 230 -8.69 -9.92 -13.59
C ILE A 230 -9.79 -10.92 -13.21
N GLY A 231 -10.96 -10.72 -13.83
CA GLY A 231 -12.04 -11.69 -13.85
C GLY A 231 -12.51 -11.89 -15.28
N HIS A 232 -12.74 -13.15 -15.64
CA HIS A 232 -13.31 -13.51 -16.93
C HIS A 232 -14.81 -13.25 -16.95
N ILE A 233 -15.30 -12.72 -18.06
CA ILE A 233 -16.73 -12.51 -18.31
C ILE A 233 -17.12 -13.08 -19.67
N THR A 234 -18.38 -13.51 -19.79
CA THR A 234 -18.94 -14.07 -21.02
C THR A 234 -19.99 -13.12 -21.60
N HIS A 235 -20.53 -13.46 -22.77
CA HIS A 235 -21.60 -12.69 -23.41
C HIS A 235 -22.93 -12.70 -22.64
N SER A 236 -23.08 -13.57 -21.64
CA SER A 236 -24.29 -13.63 -20.80
C SER A 236 -24.24 -12.68 -19.61
N ALA A 237 -23.09 -12.07 -19.30
CA ALA A 237 -22.95 -11.16 -18.17
C ALA A 237 -23.60 -9.80 -18.46
N THR A 238 -24.47 -9.35 -17.56
CA THR A 238 -25.03 -8.00 -17.56
C THR A 238 -24.03 -6.97 -17.04
N ALA A 239 -24.33 -5.67 -17.17
CA ALA A 239 -23.48 -4.63 -16.57
C ALA A 239 -23.46 -4.73 -15.03
N GLU A 240 -24.57 -5.13 -14.41
CA GLU A 240 -24.70 -5.37 -12.98
C GLU A 240 -23.83 -6.56 -12.52
N ASP A 241 -23.77 -7.64 -13.30
CA ASP A 241 -22.88 -8.78 -13.03
C ASP A 241 -21.41 -8.34 -13.08
N MET A 242 -21.05 -7.51 -14.07
CA MET A 242 -19.70 -6.95 -14.18
C MET A 242 -19.36 -6.04 -13.00
N ILE A 243 -20.30 -5.24 -12.50
CA ILE A 243 -20.10 -4.41 -11.29
C ILE A 243 -19.88 -5.31 -10.07
N ALA A 244 -20.66 -6.39 -9.92
CA ALA A 244 -20.52 -7.31 -8.80
C ALA A 244 -19.16 -8.02 -8.81
N LEU A 245 -18.75 -8.55 -9.96
CA LEU A 245 -17.43 -9.16 -10.15
C LEU A 245 -16.31 -8.12 -9.97
N GLY A 246 -16.51 -6.91 -10.46
CA GLY A 246 -15.59 -5.79 -10.29
C GLY A 246 -15.29 -5.49 -8.82
N ARG A 247 -16.34 -5.38 -7.98
CA ARG A 247 -16.18 -5.19 -6.53
C ARG A 247 -15.39 -6.32 -5.87
N ASP A 248 -15.55 -7.55 -6.33
CA ASP A 248 -14.78 -8.70 -5.82
C ASP A 248 -13.29 -8.62 -6.19
N ILE A 249 -12.98 -8.25 -7.43
CA ILE A 249 -11.60 -8.09 -7.88
C ILE A 249 -10.96 -6.92 -7.12
N GLU A 250 -11.64 -5.79 -7.03
CA GLU A 250 -11.16 -4.58 -6.36
C GLU A 250 -10.77 -4.82 -4.90
N ARG A 251 -11.64 -5.47 -4.12
CA ARG A 251 -11.34 -5.75 -2.70
C ARG A 251 -10.12 -6.66 -2.57
N ARG A 252 -10.01 -7.72 -3.39
CA ARG A 252 -8.89 -8.68 -3.34
C ARG A 252 -7.57 -8.02 -3.74
N VAL A 253 -7.57 -7.25 -4.82
CA VAL A 253 -6.39 -6.53 -5.31
C VAL A 253 -5.92 -5.49 -4.29
N LEU A 254 -6.85 -4.71 -3.70
CA LEU A 254 -6.49 -3.73 -2.69
C LEU A 254 -5.92 -4.39 -1.44
N SER A 255 -6.58 -5.42 -0.91
CA SER A 255 -6.13 -6.14 0.29
C SER A 255 -4.75 -6.77 0.11
N ARG A 256 -4.45 -7.33 -1.07
CA ARG A 256 -3.10 -7.81 -1.41
C ARG A 256 -2.07 -6.68 -1.41
N ALA A 257 -2.37 -5.56 -2.05
CA ALA A 257 -1.46 -4.41 -2.08
C ALA A 257 -1.19 -3.83 -0.69
N VAL A 258 -2.22 -3.72 0.17
CA VAL A 258 -2.07 -3.26 1.55
C VAL A 258 -1.23 -4.26 2.36
N LYS A 259 -1.41 -5.56 2.16
CA LYS A 259 -0.60 -6.60 2.81
C LYS A 259 0.87 -6.53 2.40
N LEU A 260 1.13 -6.42 1.10
CA LEU A 260 2.49 -6.25 0.57
C LEU A 260 3.17 -4.99 1.14
N TYR A 261 2.42 -3.90 1.30
CA TYR A 261 2.94 -2.68 1.94
C TYR A 261 3.25 -2.89 3.42
N ALA A 262 2.31 -3.48 4.17
CA ALA A 262 2.45 -3.76 5.60
C ALA A 262 3.58 -4.75 5.94
N GLU A 263 4.02 -5.55 4.98
CA GLU A 263 5.12 -6.52 5.11
C GLU A 263 6.47 -6.00 4.58
N ASP A 264 6.55 -4.71 4.19
CA ASP A 264 7.70 -4.06 3.52
C ASP A 264 8.17 -4.81 2.25
N LYS A 265 7.23 -5.35 1.49
CA LYS A 265 7.52 -6.12 0.27
C LYS A 265 7.55 -5.26 -0.99
N ILE A 266 7.29 -3.96 -0.90
CA ILE A 266 7.18 -3.07 -2.06
C ILE A 266 8.29 -2.02 -2.03
N PHE A 267 9.05 -1.93 -3.12
CA PHE A 267 10.05 -0.88 -3.33
C PHE A 267 9.69 -0.04 -4.55
N LEU A 268 9.73 1.28 -4.40
CA LEU A 268 9.64 2.20 -5.54
C LEU A 268 10.99 2.29 -6.24
N VAL A 269 11.05 1.90 -7.52
CA VAL A 269 12.25 1.96 -8.36
C VAL A 269 11.90 2.66 -9.67
N GLY A 270 12.38 3.90 -9.81
CA GLY A 270 11.91 4.81 -10.86
C GLY A 270 10.39 5.02 -10.75
N ASN A 271 9.68 4.79 -11.85
CA ASN A 271 8.21 4.90 -11.94
C ASN A 271 7.49 3.54 -11.79
N ARG A 272 8.17 2.51 -11.30
CA ARG A 272 7.64 1.16 -11.15
C ARG A 272 7.83 0.66 -9.71
N THR A 273 7.22 -0.48 -9.41
CA THR A 273 7.45 -1.19 -8.15
C THR A 273 8.29 -2.44 -8.39
N VAL A 274 9.12 -2.78 -7.41
CA VAL A 274 9.66 -4.13 -7.22
C VAL A 274 8.89 -4.73 -6.06
N VAL A 275 8.27 -5.88 -6.29
CA VAL A 275 7.47 -6.60 -5.29
C VAL A 275 8.13 -7.93 -4.97
N PHE A 276 8.38 -8.14 -3.69
CA PHE A 276 8.97 -9.34 -3.12
C PHE A 276 7.87 -10.29 -2.64
N ASN A 277 7.98 -11.58 -2.97
CA ASN A 277 6.95 -12.60 -2.70
C ASN A 277 7.30 -13.43 -1.46
#